data_AF-A0AAV5WPI5-F1
#
_entry.id   AF-A0AAV5WPI5-F1
#
_cell.length_a   1.000
_cell.length_b   1.000
_cell.length_c   1.000
_cell.angle_alpha   90.00
_cell.angle_beta   90.00
_cell.angle_gamma   90.00
#
_symmetry.space_group_name_H-M   'P 1'
#
loop_
_entity.id
_entity.type
_entity.pdbx_description
1 polymer ?
#
loop_
_entity_poly.entity_id
_entity_poly.type
_entity_poly.pdbx_seq_one_letter_code
_entity_poly.pdbx_strand_id
1 'polypeptide(L)'
;SLFSDLWSLQIMSEDIQTRTFTNWINLQLEPHQYVEELTRDLADGQRLIAVVERLQKKRCTGKIYTSSPSEMQCTMNVQMALDALREEGMRLVNIAAKDIVDGDVK
;
A
#
# COMPACT_ATOMS: atom_id res chain seq x y z
N SER A 1 -3.67 -12.89 10.51
CA SER A 1 -5.02 -12.62 9.97
C SER A 1 -5.15 -13.38 8.67
N LEU A 2 -6.36 -13.74 8.23
CA LEU A 2 -6.60 -14.44 6.95
C LEU A 2 -5.82 -13.82 5.78
N PHE A 3 -5.67 -12.49 5.78
CA PHE A 3 -4.86 -11.77 4.81
C PHE A 3 -3.35 -12.12 4.90
N SER A 4 -2.76 -12.05 6.09
CA SER A 4 -1.36 -12.46 6.32
C SER A 4 -1.13 -13.94 6.02
N ASP A 5 -2.13 -14.80 6.27
CA ASP A 5 -2.04 -16.24 6.05
C ASP A 5 -2.12 -16.58 4.55
N LEU A 6 -3.00 -15.90 3.79
CA LEU A 6 -3.06 -16.02 2.34
C LEU A 6 -1.80 -15.47 1.66
N TRP A 7 -1.26 -14.35 2.17
CA TRP A 7 -0.08 -13.71 1.61
C TRP A 7 1.21 -14.51 1.82
N SER A 8 1.30 -15.24 2.93
CA SER A 8 2.51 -15.98 3.29
C SER A 8 2.72 -17.27 2.50
N LEU A 9 1.74 -17.68 1.69
CA LEU A 9 1.83 -18.94 0.95
C LEU A 9 2.72 -18.86 -0.29
N GLN A 10 3.11 -17.68 -0.79
CA GLN A 10 4.11 -17.53 -1.87
C GLN A 10 3.73 -18.24 -3.21
N ILE A 11 2.49 -18.70 -3.35
CA ILE A 11 2.00 -19.49 -4.51
C ILE A 11 1.21 -18.65 -5.53
N MET A 12 0.91 -17.39 -5.21
CA MET A 12 0.12 -16.49 -6.06
C MET A 12 1.02 -15.73 -7.03
N SER A 13 0.60 -15.60 -8.30
CA SER A 13 1.29 -14.75 -9.27
C SER A 13 1.22 -13.27 -8.87
N GLU A 14 2.13 -12.45 -9.41
CA GLU A 14 2.22 -11.00 -9.14
C GLU A 14 0.87 -10.29 -9.33
N ASP A 15 0.17 -10.55 -10.44
CA ASP A 15 -1.18 -10.02 -10.70
C ASP A 15 -2.19 -10.35 -9.59
N ILE A 16 -2.16 -11.58 -9.07
CA ILE A 16 -3.09 -12.05 -8.04
C ILE A 16 -2.71 -11.43 -6.69
N GLN A 17 -1.41 -11.23 -6.41
CA GLN A 17 -0.96 -10.52 -5.22
C GLN A 17 -1.43 -9.06 -5.25
N THR A 18 -1.24 -8.36 -6.36
CA THR A 18 -1.69 -6.97 -6.54
C THR A 18 -3.21 -6.85 -6.41
N ARG A 19 -3.98 -7.76 -7.03
CA ARG A 19 -5.44 -7.78 -6.89
C ARG A 19 -5.89 -8.07 -5.47
N THR A 20 -5.25 -9.03 -4.81
CA THR A 20 -5.57 -9.38 -3.42
C THR A 20 -5.25 -8.23 -2.47
N PHE A 21 -4.12 -7.55 -2.67
CA PHE A 21 -3.74 -6.37 -1.91
C PHE A 21 -4.73 -5.22 -2.14
N THR A 22 -5.08 -4.94 -3.40
CA THR A 22 -6.05 -3.90 -3.78
C THR A 22 -7.42 -4.17 -3.15
N ASN A 23 -7.92 -5.40 -3.26
CA ASN A 23 -9.18 -5.80 -2.63
C ASN A 23 -9.12 -5.68 -1.10
N TRP A 24 -8.00 -6.08 -0.49
CA TRP A 24 -7.83 -5.95 0.94
C TRP A 24 -7.82 -4.49 1.40
N ILE A 25 -7.12 -3.59 0.68
CA ILE A 25 -7.16 -2.15 0.93
C ILE A 25 -8.60 -1.62 0.80
N ASN A 26 -9.33 -2.03 -0.23
CA ASN A 26 -10.73 -1.66 -0.44
C ASN A 26 -11.67 -2.09 0.69
N LEU A 27 -11.39 -3.21 1.37
CA LEU A 27 -12.15 -3.61 2.55
C LEU A 27 -11.95 -2.68 3.76
N GLN A 28 -10.89 -1.87 3.77
CA GLN A 28 -10.57 -0.92 4.85
C GLN A 28 -11.01 0.50 4.52
N LEU A 29 -11.34 0.75 3.26
CA LEU A 29 -11.79 2.03 2.75
C LEU A 29 -13.30 2.16 2.88
N GLU A 30 -13.77 3.40 3.00
CA GLU A 30 -15.21 3.65 2.89
C GLU A 30 -15.67 3.46 1.44
N PRO A 31 -16.96 3.14 1.18
CA PRO A 31 -17.44 2.86 -0.17
C PRO A 31 -17.14 3.96 -1.21
N HIS A 32 -16.99 5.21 -0.76
CA HIS A 32 -16.70 6.38 -1.59
C HIS A 32 -15.21 6.61 -1.84
N GLN A 33 -14.32 5.80 -1.25
CA GLN A 33 -12.86 5.94 -1.34
C GLN A 33 -12.22 4.75 -2.06
N TYR A 34 -13.00 4.01 -2.87
CA TYR A 34 -12.57 2.82 -3.60
C TYR A 34 -11.32 3.07 -4.47
N VAL A 35 -10.37 2.14 -4.39
CA VAL A 35 -9.16 2.04 -5.22
C VAL A 35 -9.46 1.08 -6.36
N GLU A 36 -9.47 1.59 -7.59
CA GLU A 36 -9.65 0.79 -8.80
C GLU A 36 -8.30 0.24 -9.27
N GLU A 37 -7.27 1.08 -9.23
CA GLU A 37 -5.94 0.75 -9.73
C GLU A 37 -4.88 1.21 -8.72
N LEU A 38 -4.15 0.26 -8.14
CA LEU A 38 -3.20 0.50 -7.05
C LEU A 38 -2.15 1.57 -7.42
N THR A 39 -1.54 1.42 -8.59
CA THR A 39 -0.49 2.28 -9.13
C THR A 39 -0.99 3.69 -9.41
N ARG A 40 -2.24 3.84 -9.83
CA ARG A 40 -2.80 5.14 -10.19
C ARG A 40 -3.38 5.85 -8.96
N ASP A 41 -4.15 5.14 -8.15
CA ASP A 41 -4.96 5.74 -7.10
C ASP A 41 -4.18 5.88 -5.77
N LEU A 42 -3.05 5.18 -5.62
CA LEU A 42 -2.18 5.23 -4.44
C LEU A 42 -0.74 5.70 -4.74
N ALA A 43 -0.44 6.15 -5.97
CA ALA A 43 0.89 6.59 -6.38
C ALA A 43 1.48 7.70 -5.50
N ASP A 44 0.66 8.63 -4.99
CA ASP A 44 1.14 9.71 -4.13
C ASP A 44 1.44 9.27 -2.68
N GLY A 45 1.05 8.05 -2.33
CA GLY A 45 1.20 7.41 -1.02
C GLY A 45 0.34 7.99 0.10
N GLN A 46 -0.38 9.09 -0.09
CA GLN A 46 -1.11 9.77 0.99
C GLN A 46 -2.30 8.94 1.46
N ARG A 47 -3.08 8.42 0.52
CA ARG A 47 -4.22 7.53 0.81
C ARG A 47 -3.77 6.23 1.44
N LEU A 48 -2.67 5.66 0.94
CA LEU A 48 -2.12 4.42 1.48
C LEU A 48 -1.70 4.60 2.94
N ILE A 49 -1.00 5.69 3.28
CA ILE A 49 -0.68 6.03 4.68
C ILE A 49 -1.94 6.12 5.53
N ALA A 50 -2.95 6.87 5.08
CA ALA A 50 -4.18 7.05 5.85
C ALA A 50 -4.89 5.72 6.17
N VAL A 51 -4.91 4.79 5.20
CA VAL A 51 -5.45 3.44 5.40
C VAL A 51 -4.63 2.67 6.44
N VAL A 52 -3.30 2.66 6.30
CA VAL A 52 -2.41 1.94 7.21
C VAL A 52 -2.52 2.47 8.64
N GLU A 53 -2.58 3.79 8.83
CA GLU A 53 -2.75 4.38 10.16
C GLU A 53 -4.08 3.99 10.82
N ARG A 54 -5.16 3.92 10.02
CA ARG A 54 -6.48 3.50 10.51
C ARG A 54 -6.47 2.05 10.97
N LEU A 55 -5.77 1.19 10.22
CA LEU A 55 -5.64 -0.24 10.51
C LEU A 55 -4.84 -0.50 11.78
N GLN A 56 -3.68 0.15 11.90
CA GLN A 56 -2.77 0.01 13.03
C GLN A 56 -3.27 0.72 14.28
N LYS A 57 -4.27 1.62 14.13
CA LYS A 57 -4.69 2.57 15.16
C LYS A 57 -3.49 3.37 15.70
N LYS A 58 -2.51 3.63 14.84
CA LYS A 58 -1.24 4.29 15.15
C LYS A 58 -0.86 5.20 13.98
N ARG A 59 -0.24 6.34 14.28
CA ARG A 59 0.29 7.24 13.24
C ARG A 59 1.61 6.73 12.69
N CYS A 60 1.83 6.93 11.41
CA CYS A 60 3.16 6.76 10.82
C CYS A 60 4.10 7.81 11.45
N THR A 61 5.33 7.42 11.74
CA THR A 61 6.28 8.26 12.50
C THR A 61 7.08 9.23 11.62
N GLY A 62 6.99 9.08 10.30
CA GLY A 62 7.75 9.86 9.33
C GLY A 62 7.03 11.11 8.81
N LYS A 63 7.75 11.91 8.03
CA LYS A 63 7.21 13.09 7.34
C LYS A 63 6.33 12.68 6.17
N ILE A 64 5.05 13.05 6.22
CA ILE A 64 4.09 12.87 5.12
C ILE A 64 4.14 14.08 4.19
N TYR A 65 4.35 13.85 2.90
CA TYR A 65 4.38 14.90 1.88
C TYR A 65 3.01 15.03 1.21
N THR A 66 2.29 16.12 1.47
CA THR A 66 0.91 16.31 0.99
C THR A 66 0.76 17.42 -0.06
N SER A 67 1.62 18.43 -0.03
CA SER A 67 1.55 19.59 -0.92
C SER A 67 2.31 19.36 -2.22
N SER A 68 1.64 18.84 -3.25
CA SER A 68 2.20 18.59 -4.60
C SER A 68 3.57 17.88 -4.55
N PRO A 69 3.62 16.64 -4.01
CA PRO A 69 4.87 15.94 -3.80
C PRO A 69 5.62 15.66 -5.11
N SER A 70 6.94 15.72 -5.08
CA SER A 70 7.78 15.19 -6.17
C SER A 70 7.71 13.66 -6.20
N GLU A 71 8.10 13.03 -7.30
CA GLU A 71 8.14 11.56 -7.44
C GLU A 71 8.93 10.86 -6.32
N MET A 72 10.07 11.44 -5.92
CA MET A 72 10.84 10.97 -4.77
C MET A 72 10.02 11.06 -3.47
N GLN A 73 9.27 12.15 -3.27
CA GLN A 73 8.43 12.32 -2.08
C GLN A 73 7.22 11.38 -2.09
N CYS A 74 6.63 11.11 -3.25
CA CYS A 74 5.62 10.07 -3.44
C CYS A 74 6.19 8.71 -3.04
N THR A 75 7.38 8.36 -3.53
CA THR A 75 8.08 7.12 -3.17
C THR A 75 8.31 7.03 -1.67
N MET A 76 8.73 8.12 -1.02
CA MET A 76 8.90 8.15 0.44
C MET A 76 7.58 7.93 1.19
N ASN A 77 6.47 8.52 0.72
CA ASN A 77 5.15 8.30 1.31
C ASN A 77 4.72 6.84 1.18
N VAL A 78 4.81 6.28 -0.03
CA VAL A 78 4.43 4.88 -0.29
C VAL A 78 5.31 3.94 0.55
N GLN A 79 6.62 4.13 0.53
CA GLN A 79 7.57 3.31 1.28
C GLN A 79 7.24 3.31 2.79
N MET A 80 6.91 4.47 3.36
CA MET A 80 6.53 4.59 4.76
C MET A 80 5.31 3.74 5.11
N ALA A 81 4.30 3.72 4.24
CA ALA A 81 3.12 2.88 4.46
C ALA A 81 3.43 1.39 4.31
N LEU A 82 4.25 1.00 3.32
CA LEU A 82 4.68 -0.40 3.16
C LEU A 82 5.51 -0.87 4.35
N ASP A 83 6.40 -0.04 4.88
CA ASP A 83 7.20 -0.36 6.07
C ASP A 83 6.34 -0.53 7.32
N ALA A 84 5.36 0.36 7.51
CA ALA A 84 4.38 0.20 8.57
C ALA A 84 3.63 -1.13 8.45
N LEU A 85 3.18 -1.53 7.25
CA LEU A 85 2.54 -2.84 7.04
C LEU A 85 3.48 -4.02 7.38
N ARG A 86 4.77 -3.90 7.07
CA ARG A 86 5.78 -4.91 7.42
C ARG A 86 6.00 -5.02 8.93
N GLU A 87 5.97 -3.91 9.67
CA GLU A 87 6.04 -3.92 11.13
C GLU A 87 4.90 -4.72 11.77
N GLU A 88 3.72 -4.74 11.16
CA GLU A 88 2.56 -5.54 11.58
C GLU A 88 2.61 -7.00 11.12
N GLY A 89 3.73 -7.42 10.52
CA GLY A 89 3.96 -8.79 10.06
C GLY A 89 3.40 -9.10 8.67
N MET A 90 2.93 -8.10 7.91
CA MET A 90 2.60 -8.32 6.51
C MET A 90 3.88 -8.45 5.70
N ARG A 91 4.08 -9.63 5.12
CA ARG A 91 5.04 -9.77 4.04
C ARG A 91 4.44 -9.05 2.82
N LEU A 92 5.24 -8.26 2.13
CA LEU A 92 4.86 -7.63 0.86
C LEU A 92 5.96 -8.07 -0.11
N VAL A 93 5.69 -9.17 -0.82
CA VAL A 93 6.63 -9.76 -1.77
C VAL A 93 6.27 -9.17 -3.13
N ASN A 94 7.27 -8.73 -3.90
CA ASN A 94 7.09 -8.13 -5.23
C ASN A 94 6.17 -6.88 -5.28
N ILE A 95 6.08 -6.12 -4.18
CA ILE A 95 5.49 -4.78 -4.18
C ILE A 95 6.57 -3.81 -3.67
N ALA A 96 7.25 -3.13 -4.58
CA ALA A 96 8.13 -2.02 -4.21
C ALA A 96 7.39 -0.68 -4.28
N ALA A 97 7.80 0.28 -3.46
CA ALA A 97 7.25 1.63 -3.49
C ALA A 97 7.41 2.28 -4.87
N LYS A 98 8.54 2.03 -5.53
CA LYS A 98 8.83 2.51 -6.87
C LYS A 98 7.86 1.94 -7.92
N ASP A 99 7.53 0.65 -7.82
CA ASP A 99 6.59 -0.01 -8.75
C ASP A 99 5.19 0.64 -8.68
N ILE A 100 4.78 1.05 -7.47
CA ILE A 100 3.52 1.76 -7.25
C ILE A 100 3.56 3.18 -7.84
N VAL A 101 4.67 3.92 -7.64
CA VAL A 101 4.81 5.32 -8.10
C VAL A 101 5.00 5.43 -9.61
N ASP A 102 5.85 4.56 -10.17
CA ASP A 102 6.20 4.57 -11.60
C ASP A 102 5.08 3.94 -12.45
N GLY A 103 4.14 3.25 -11.83
CA GLY A 103 3.05 2.54 -12.50
C GLY A 103 3.45 1.23 -13.15
N ASP A 104 4.62 0.68 -12.79
CA ASP A 104 5.18 -0.55 -13.35
C ASP A 104 5.27 -1.61 -12.23
N VAL A 105 4.12 -2.19 -11.88
CA VAL A 105 4.08 -3.40 -11.05
C VAL A 105 4.35 -4.58 -11.97
N LYS A 106 5.59 -5.08 -11.95
CA LYS A 106 6.01 -6.22 -12.76
C LYS A 106 5.50 -7.55 -12.22
#